data_AF-A0A7W9SSL2-F1
#
_entry.id   AF-A0A7W9SSL2-F1
#
_cell.length_a   1.000
_cell.length_b   1.000
_cell.length_c   1.000
_cell.angle_alpha   90.00
_cell.angle_beta   90.00
_cell.angle_gamma   90.00
#
_symmetry.space_group_name_H-M   'P 1'
#
loop_
_entity.id
_entity.type
_entity.pdbx_description
1 polymer ?
#
loop_
_entity_poly.entity_id
_entity_poly.type
_entity_poly.pdbx_seq_one_letter_code
_entity_poly.pdbx_strand_id
1 'polypeptide(L)'
;MFCKKCNAQNDDEKKFCGECGAKLEPAPDPVAVEGQDGAYYCSRHPKVPTLLRCGRCETPICQKCVVFGPAGNRCKACSRHRTPLRPRGVAHEVARGVSDVASSGRGYWIFGFWAMVVRFIASLFGRDF
;
A
#
# COMPACT_ATOMS: atom_id res chain seq x y z
N MET A 1 5.77 31.33 15.36
CA MET A 1 4.54 30.53 15.18
C MET A 1 3.30 31.38 14.86
N PHE A 2 2.25 30.81 14.26
CA PHE A 2 0.99 31.51 13.96
C PHE A 2 -0.07 31.21 15.02
N CYS A 3 -0.80 32.23 15.47
CA CYS A 3 -1.89 32.06 16.43
C CYS A 3 -3.11 31.40 15.78
N LYS A 4 -3.62 30.29 16.34
CA LYS A 4 -4.82 29.61 15.81
C LYS A 4 -6.12 30.44 15.93
N LYS A 5 -6.15 31.47 16.77
CA LYS A 5 -7.35 32.30 17.04
C LYS A 5 -7.47 33.51 16.12
N CYS A 6 -6.39 34.25 15.92
CA CYS A 6 -6.38 35.50 15.14
C CYS A 6 -5.42 35.47 13.94
N ASN A 7 -4.68 34.37 13.75
CA ASN A 7 -3.69 34.19 12.69
C ASN A 7 -2.49 35.15 12.70
N ALA A 8 -2.29 35.91 13.79
CA ALA A 8 -1.13 36.76 13.98
C ALA A 8 0.19 35.96 14.03
N GLN A 9 1.25 36.52 13.46
CA GLN A 9 2.60 35.96 13.53
C GLN A 9 3.25 36.35 14.87
N ASN A 10 3.77 35.36 15.59
CA ASN A 10 4.40 35.52 16.90
C ASN A 10 5.76 34.79 16.90
N ASP A 11 6.66 35.20 17.79
CA ASP A 11 7.92 34.48 18.05
C ASP A 11 7.65 33.10 18.65
N ASP A 12 8.58 32.15 18.46
CA ASP A 12 8.40 30.76 18.87
C ASP A 12 8.46 30.55 20.40
N GLU A 13 9.05 31.50 21.14
CA GLU A 13 9.19 31.44 22.61
C GLU A 13 8.00 32.04 23.37
N LYS A 14 7.09 32.76 22.69
CA LYS A 14 5.98 33.47 23.34
C LYS A 14 4.89 32.51 23.81
N LYS A 15 4.61 32.49 25.13
CA LYS A 15 3.53 31.69 25.74
C LYS A 15 2.11 32.18 25.39
N PHE A 16 1.99 33.44 24.98
CA PHE A 16 0.71 34.09 24.64
C PHE A 16 0.84 34.92 23.37
N CYS A 17 -0.26 35.04 22.64
CA CYS A 17 -0.36 35.86 21.45
C CYS A 17 -0.38 37.35 21.81
N GLY A 18 0.51 38.14 21.20
CA GLY A 18 0.63 39.58 21.47
C GLY A 18 -0.58 40.42 21.03
N GLU A 19 -1.39 39.93 20.08
CA GLU A 19 -2.56 40.67 19.58
C GLU A 19 -3.86 40.29 20.29
N CYS A 20 -4.13 39.00 20.50
CA CYS A 20 -5.44 38.54 20.99
C CYS A 20 -5.40 37.89 22.39
N GLY A 21 -4.22 37.79 23.02
CA GLY A 21 -4.03 37.20 24.35
C GLY A 21 -4.23 35.68 24.43
N ALA A 22 -4.49 34.99 23.32
CA ALA A 22 -4.64 33.54 23.32
C ALA A 22 -3.35 32.83 23.74
N LYS A 23 -3.47 31.75 24.53
CA LYS A 23 -2.34 30.88 24.88
C LYS A 23 -1.79 30.21 23.62
N LEU A 24 -0.48 30.33 23.40
CA LEU A 24 0.22 29.69 22.29
C LEU A 24 0.89 28.43 22.83
N GLU A 25 0.61 27.30 22.18
CA GLU A 25 1.29 26.03 22.48
C GLU A 25 2.52 25.94 21.59
N PRO A 26 3.74 25.81 22.16
CA PRO A 26 4.93 25.58 21.36
C PRO A 26 4.82 24.25 20.62
N ALA A 27 5.45 24.17 19.44
CA ALA A 27 5.57 22.89 18.75
C ALA A 27 6.32 21.91 19.67
N PRO A 28 5.86 20.65 19.79
CA PRO A 28 6.58 19.67 20.60
C PRO A 28 7.98 19.47 20.03
N ASP A 29 8.97 19.40 20.92
CA ASP A 29 10.34 19.13 20.52
C ASP A 29 10.40 17.78 19.76
N PRO A 30 11.22 17.70 18.71
CA PRO A 30 11.42 16.44 18.01
C PRO A 30 11.97 15.41 18.99
N VAL A 31 11.17 14.40 19.31
CA VAL A 31 11.58 13.29 20.18
C VAL A 31 12.67 12.51 19.47
N ALA A 32 13.91 12.64 19.95
CA ALA A 32 15.03 11.84 19.49
C ALA A 32 14.83 10.39 19.98
N VAL A 33 14.74 9.44 19.03
CA VAL A 33 14.70 8.01 19.35
C VAL A 33 16.14 7.53 19.33
N GLU A 34 16.62 6.97 20.44
CA GLU A 34 18.02 6.51 20.55
C GLU A 34 18.33 5.45 19.47
N GLY A 35 19.41 5.66 18.72
CA GLY A 35 19.85 4.78 17.62
C GLY A 35 19.46 5.21 16.20
N GLN A 36 18.82 6.37 16.00
CA GLN A 36 18.59 6.94 14.66
C GLN A 36 19.03 8.41 14.59
N ASP A 37 20.13 8.67 13.88
CA ASP A 37 20.54 10.03 13.53
C ASP A 37 19.58 10.64 12.48
N GLY A 38 18.97 11.77 12.81
CA GLY A 38 18.29 12.65 11.85
C GLY A 38 16.80 12.37 11.65
N ALA A 39 15.95 13.02 12.45
CA ALA A 39 14.57 13.25 12.06
C ALA A 39 14.55 14.21 10.85
N TYR A 40 14.25 13.69 9.66
CA TYR A 40 14.15 14.52 8.46
C TYR A 40 12.80 15.22 8.43
N TYR A 41 12.75 16.45 7.91
CA TYR A 41 11.49 17.12 7.69
C TYR A 41 10.95 16.82 6.29
N CYS A 42 9.63 16.64 6.19
CA CYS A 42 9.03 16.39 4.88
C CYS A 42 9.28 17.57 3.94
N SER A 43 9.77 17.31 2.73
CA SER A 43 10.08 18.36 1.75
C SER A 43 8.87 19.23 1.36
N ARG A 44 7.64 18.75 1.58
CA ARG A 44 6.39 19.52 1.35
C ARG A 44 5.80 20.09 2.65
N HIS A 45 6.07 19.48 3.79
CA HIS A 45 5.55 19.88 5.10
C HIS A 45 6.71 20.02 6.09
N PRO A 46 7.40 21.17 6.11
CA PRO A 46 8.62 21.37 6.89
C PRO A 46 8.40 21.31 8.40
N LYS A 47 7.15 21.39 8.87
CA LYS A 47 6.79 21.28 10.30
C LYS A 47 6.53 19.84 10.76
N VAL A 48 6.63 18.86 9.87
CA VAL A 48 6.33 17.45 10.18
C VAL A 48 7.62 16.64 10.09
N PRO A 49 8.15 16.15 11.22
CA PRO A 49 9.28 15.23 11.21
C PRO A 49 8.85 13.89 10.62
N THR A 50 9.76 13.24 9.91
CA THR A 50 9.49 11.98 9.24
C THR A 50 10.74 11.12 9.09
N LEU A 51 10.52 9.81 9.22
CA LEU A 51 11.51 8.76 8.96
C LEU A 51 11.27 8.09 7.60
N LEU A 52 10.22 8.48 6.87
CA LEU A 52 9.86 7.90 5.59
C LEU A 52 10.60 8.60 4.45
N ARG A 53 11.13 7.80 3.52
CA ARG A 53 11.80 8.27 2.30
C ARG A 53 11.20 7.62 1.06
N CYS A 54 11.31 8.31 -0.07
CA CYS A 54 10.91 7.75 -1.35
C CYS A 54 11.96 6.75 -1.86
N GLY A 55 11.58 5.50 -2.14
CA GLY A 55 12.53 4.50 -2.65
C GLY A 55 13.06 4.71 -4.08
N ARG A 56 12.75 5.86 -4.73
CA ARG A 56 13.27 6.22 -6.06
C ARG A 56 14.18 7.45 -6.03
N CYS A 57 13.80 8.48 -5.27
CA CYS A 57 14.51 9.76 -5.23
C CYS A 57 15.00 10.13 -3.82
N GLU A 58 14.80 9.25 -2.84
CA GLU A 58 15.28 9.34 -1.44
C GLU A 58 14.81 10.57 -0.64
N THR A 59 13.96 11.41 -1.24
CA THR A 59 13.36 12.59 -0.62
C THR A 59 12.55 12.20 0.61
N PRO A 60 12.69 12.92 1.74
CA PRO A 60 11.90 12.69 2.95
C PRO A 60 10.42 13.07 2.74
N ILE A 61 9.51 12.16 3.07
CA ILE A 61 8.07 12.28 2.82
C ILE A 61 7.28 12.00 4.09
N CYS A 62 6.30 12.82 4.45
CA CYS A 62 5.44 12.51 5.60
C CYS A 62 4.36 11.46 5.25
N GLN A 63 3.71 10.90 6.27
CA GLN A 63 2.57 9.97 6.13
C GLN A 63 1.40 10.54 5.29
N LYS A 64 1.27 11.86 5.19
CA LYS A 64 0.26 12.52 4.32
C LYS A 64 0.69 12.60 2.85
N CYS A 65 1.98 12.49 2.57
CA CYS A 65 2.56 12.65 1.23
C CYS A 65 2.97 11.33 0.57
N VAL A 66 2.97 10.23 1.33
CA VAL A 66 3.34 8.90 0.83
C VAL A 66 2.28 8.36 -0.13
N VAL A 67 2.73 7.70 -1.19
CA VAL A 67 1.91 6.92 -2.11
C VAL A 67 2.46 5.50 -2.09
N PHE A 68 1.61 4.53 -1.77
CA PHE A 68 1.98 3.12 -1.77
C PHE A 68 1.97 2.59 -3.21
N GLY A 69 3.14 2.23 -3.72
CA GLY A 69 3.29 1.57 -5.01
C GLY A 69 3.64 0.09 -4.85
N PRO A 70 3.59 -0.70 -5.95
CA PRO A 70 3.92 -2.12 -5.92
C PRO A 70 5.37 -2.42 -5.52
N ALA A 71 6.26 -1.43 -5.63
CA ALA A 71 7.66 -1.52 -5.24
C ALA A 71 7.97 -0.68 -3.98
N GLY A 72 6.98 -0.44 -3.12
CA GLY A 72 7.11 0.30 -1.87
C GLY A 72 6.67 1.77 -1.92
N ASN A 73 7.11 2.52 -0.92
CA ASN A 73 6.74 3.90 -0.63
C ASN A 73 7.35 4.88 -1.65
N ARG A 74 6.50 5.71 -2.27
CA ARG A 74 6.89 6.71 -3.29
C ARG A 74 6.33 8.09 -2.97
N CYS A 75 7.01 9.14 -3.43
CA CYS A 75 6.47 10.50 -3.39
C CYS A 75 5.50 10.75 -4.55
N LYS A 76 4.61 11.75 -4.42
CA LYS A 76 3.62 12.12 -5.46
C LYS A 76 4.23 12.47 -6.83
N ALA A 77 5.47 12.95 -6.89
CA ALA A 77 6.14 13.25 -8.16
C ALA A 77 6.58 11.97 -8.87
N CYS A 78 7.21 11.05 -8.12
CA CYS A 78 7.65 9.76 -8.65
C CYS A 78 6.49 8.80 -8.96
N SER A 79 5.36 8.88 -8.25
CA SER A 79 4.22 7.98 -8.48
C SER A 79 3.50 8.22 -9.81
N ARG A 80 3.65 9.42 -10.41
CA ARG A 80 3.06 9.73 -11.72
C ARG A 80 3.64 8.87 -12.85
N HIS A 81 4.90 8.46 -12.70
CA HIS A 81 5.56 7.55 -13.64
C HIS A 81 5.23 6.11 -13.24
N ARG A 82 4.15 5.59 -13.84
CA ARG A 82 3.66 4.23 -13.64
C ARG A 82 4.78 3.25 -13.97
N THR A 83 5.20 2.44 -13.00
CA THR A 83 6.07 1.30 -13.29
C THR A 83 5.27 0.34 -14.16
N PRO A 84 5.76 -0.06 -15.35
CA PRO A 84 5.03 -1.02 -16.17
C PRO A 84 4.91 -2.34 -15.39
N LEU A 85 3.67 -2.80 -15.20
CA LEU A 85 3.44 -4.18 -14.80
C LEU A 85 4.12 -5.06 -15.86
N ARG A 86 4.88 -6.07 -15.44
CA ARG A 86 5.50 -7.03 -16.38
C ARG A 86 4.49 -8.16 -16.64
N PRO A 87 3.67 -8.09 -17.71
CA PRO A 87 2.63 -9.09 -17.98
C PRO A 87 3.20 -10.50 -18.19
N ARG A 88 4.48 -10.58 -18.60
CA ARG A 88 5.19 -11.83 -18.85
C ARG A 88 5.32 -12.72 -17.61
N GLY A 89 5.36 -12.15 -16.40
CA GLY A 89 5.38 -12.91 -15.15
C GLY A 89 4.06 -13.62 -14.89
N VAL A 90 2.95 -12.88 -15.03
CA VAL A 90 1.59 -13.40 -14.82
C VAL A 90 1.24 -14.47 -15.87
N ALA A 91 1.62 -14.25 -17.13
CA ALA A 91 1.35 -15.20 -18.21
C ALA A 91 2.01 -16.57 -17.99
N HIS A 92 3.21 -16.60 -17.40
CA HIS A 92 3.95 -17.83 -17.17
C HIS A 92 3.33 -18.70 -16.05
N GLU A 93 2.73 -18.09 -15.03
CA GLU A 93 2.04 -18.81 -13.95
C GLU A 93 0.73 -19.43 -14.45
N VAL A 94 -0.05 -18.68 -15.23
CA VAL A 94 -1.30 -19.20 -15.82
C VAL A 94 -1.02 -20.35 -16.79
N ALA A 95 0.02 -20.26 -17.62
CA ALA A 95 0.39 -21.31 -18.56
C ALA A 95 0.75 -22.63 -17.84
N ARG A 96 1.47 -22.56 -16.70
CA ARG A 96 1.79 -23.75 -15.89
C ARG A 96 0.55 -24.41 -15.28
N GLY A 97 -0.37 -23.61 -14.74
CA GLY A 97 -1.61 -24.14 -14.17
C GLY A 97 -2.46 -24.90 -15.20
N VAL A 98 -2.53 -24.39 -16.44
CA VAL A 98 -3.24 -25.05 -17.54
C VAL A 98 -2.51 -26.32 -18.00
N SER A 99 -1.18 -26.29 -18.12
CA SER A 99 -0.41 -27.47 -18.54
C SER A 99 -0.49 -28.61 -17.52
N ASP A 100 -0.51 -28.31 -16.23
CA ASP A 100 -0.61 -29.33 -15.18
C ASP A 100 -1.98 -30.03 -15.22
N VAL A 101 -3.08 -29.29 -15.41
CA VAL A 101 -4.42 -29.88 -15.56
C VAL A 101 -4.52 -30.72 -16.83
N ALA A 102 -3.93 -30.25 -17.94
CA ALA A 102 -3.94 -30.97 -19.21
C ALA A 102 -3.07 -32.23 -19.21
N SER A 103 -1.92 -32.22 -18.51
CA SER A 103 -0.93 -33.30 -18.54
C SER A 103 -1.11 -34.36 -17.45
N SER A 104 -1.77 -34.04 -16.33
CA SER A 104 -1.84 -34.94 -15.17
C SER A 104 -2.77 -36.16 -15.35
N GLY A 105 -3.48 -36.30 -16.48
CA GLY A 105 -4.48 -37.36 -16.66
C GLY A 105 -5.70 -37.27 -15.72
N ARG A 106 -5.68 -36.33 -14.76
CA ARG A 106 -6.66 -36.16 -13.70
C ARG A 106 -8.03 -35.77 -14.25
N GLY A 107 -8.06 -35.00 -15.35
CA GLY A 107 -9.27 -34.73 -16.11
C GLY A 107 -9.92 -36.02 -16.64
N TYR A 108 -9.14 -36.88 -17.31
CA TYR A 108 -9.64 -38.15 -17.84
C TYR A 108 -10.16 -39.08 -16.76
N TRP A 109 -9.51 -39.12 -15.59
CA TRP A 109 -9.96 -39.94 -14.46
C TRP A 109 -11.29 -39.45 -13.88
N ILE A 110 -11.45 -38.12 -13.74
CA ILE A 110 -12.71 -37.51 -13.26
C ILE A 110 -13.84 -37.73 -14.26
N PHE A 111 -13.61 -37.48 -15.55
CA PHE A 111 -14.62 -37.69 -16.58
C PHE A 111 -15.01 -39.16 -16.73
N GLY A 112 -14.03 -40.07 -16.70
CA GLY A 112 -14.28 -41.52 -16.74
C GLY A 112 -15.06 -42.02 -15.53
N PHE A 113 -14.69 -41.57 -14.33
CA PHE A 113 -15.39 -41.91 -13.09
C PHE A 113 -16.84 -41.40 -13.10
N TRP A 114 -17.07 -40.14 -13.48
CA TRP A 114 -18.42 -39.59 -13.57
C TRP A 114 -19.27 -40.27 -14.66
N ALA A 115 -18.70 -40.61 -15.81
CA ALA A 115 -19.40 -41.37 -16.84
C ALA A 115 -19.81 -42.77 -16.33
N MET A 116 -18.96 -43.43 -15.56
CA MET A 116 -19.28 -44.72 -14.93
C MET A 116 -20.41 -44.57 -13.91
N VAL A 117 -20.36 -43.56 -13.05
CA VAL A 117 -21.40 -43.27 -12.05
C VAL A 117 -22.74 -42.97 -12.72
N VAL A 118 -22.77 -42.13 -13.75
CA VAL A 118 -24.00 -41.80 -14.49
C VAL A 118 -24.57 -43.04 -15.18
N ARG A 119 -23.76 -43.88 -15.81
CA ARG A 119 -24.23 -45.13 -16.42
C ARG A 119 -24.77 -46.11 -15.39
N PHE A 120 -24.14 -46.18 -14.21
CA PHE A 120 -24.60 -47.02 -13.11
C PHE A 120 -25.96 -46.54 -12.56
N ILE A 121 -26.10 -45.23 -12.31
CA ILE A 121 -27.37 -44.63 -11.88
C ILE A 121 -28.45 -44.83 -12.97
N ALA A 122 -28.13 -44.59 -14.24
CA ALA A 122 -29.05 -44.83 -15.34
C ALA A 122 -29.45 -46.32 -15.46
N SER A 123 -28.55 -47.26 -15.14
CA SER A 123 -28.88 -48.68 -15.10
C SER A 123 -29.80 -49.06 -13.93
N LEU A 124 -29.72 -48.33 -12.82
CA LEU A 124 -30.54 -48.56 -11.62
C LEU A 124 -31.94 -47.92 -11.74
N PHE A 125 -32.05 -46.76 -12.41
CA PHE A 125 -33.27 -45.95 -12.44
C PHE A 125 -33.87 -45.72 -13.85
N GLY A 126 -33.20 -46.15 -14.92
CA GLY A 126 -33.61 -45.90 -16.31
C GLY A 126 -34.42 -47.01 -16.98
N ARG A 127 -35.01 -47.94 -16.20
CA ARG A 127 -35.88 -49.01 -16.73
C ARG A 127 -37.39 -48.72 -16.62
N ASP A 128 -37.76 -47.54 -16.13
CA ASP A 128 -39.17 -47.17 -15.86
C ASP A 128 -39.56 -45.81 -16.47
N PHE A 129 -39.26 -45.60 -17.76
CA PHE A 129 -39.90 -44.60 -18.62
C PHE A 129 -39.90 -45.02 -20.09
#